data_AF-A0AAV3M8P3-F1
#
_entry.id   AF-A0AAV3M8P3-F1
#
_cell.length_a   1.000
_cell.length_b   1.000
_cell.length_c   1.000
_cell.angle_alpha   90.00
_cell.angle_beta   90.00
_cell.angle_gamma   90.00
#
_symmetry.space_group_name_H-M   'P 1'
#
loop_
_entity.id
_entity.type
_entity.pdbx_description
1 polymer ?
#
loop_
_entity_poly.entity_id
_entity_poly.type
_entity_poly.pdbx_seq_one_letter_code
_entity_poly.pdbx_strand_id
1 'polypeptide(L)'
;MKPIDVIREVKLKANGQWQNILSNLGAEVPLNTHTACPACGGKDRFRFDNKGDNGTFICNQCGSGDGLDLVQRVLGGSVTEAAYEVAGMIGIDTRSDNPPAYRSHEVKAQQDVLKAQQAQTKLTSR
;
A
#
# COMPACT_ATOMS: atom_id res chain seq x y z
N MET A 1 -10.62 6.29 13.27
CA MET A 1 -9.18 6.21 12.95
C MET A 1 -8.96 6.73 11.54
N LYS A 2 -8.02 7.65 11.31
CA LYS A 2 -7.72 8.18 9.97
C LYS A 2 -6.81 7.20 9.21
N PRO A 3 -6.77 7.21 7.86
CA PRO A 3 -5.90 6.30 7.09
C PRO A 3 -4.41 6.37 7.47
N ILE A 4 -3.90 7.55 7.80
CA ILE A 4 -2.52 7.76 8.28
C ILE A 4 -2.30 7.06 9.63
N ASP A 5 -3.28 7.13 10.52
CA ASP A 5 -3.22 6.46 11.84
C ASP A 5 -3.19 4.94 11.64
N VAL A 6 -4.03 4.39 10.75
CA VAL A 6 -4.06 2.94 10.41
C VAL A 6 -2.70 2.49 9.86
N ILE A 7 -2.13 3.20 8.89
CA ILE A 7 -0.80 2.90 8.32
C ILE A 7 0.27 2.88 9.41
N ARG A 8 0.26 3.86 10.34
CA ARG A 8 1.23 3.92 11.45
C ARG A 8 1.05 2.76 12.43
N GLU A 9 -0.18 2.49 12.85
CA GLU A 9 -0.52 1.42 13.80
C GLU A 9 -0.17 0.03 13.23
N VAL A 10 -0.44 -0.17 11.93
CA VAL A 10 -0.04 -1.37 11.17
C VAL A 10 1.48 -1.52 11.17
N LYS A 11 2.25 -0.50 10.76
CA LYS A 11 3.72 -0.61 10.73
C LYS A 11 4.32 -0.86 12.12
N LEU A 12 3.69 -0.38 13.19
CA LEU A 12 4.10 -0.65 14.58
C LEU A 12 3.76 -2.07 15.06
N LYS A 13 2.55 -2.58 14.80
CA LYS A 13 2.10 -3.90 15.28
C LYS A 13 2.55 -5.08 14.41
N ALA A 14 2.78 -4.85 13.11
CA ALA A 14 3.35 -5.84 12.20
C ALA A 14 4.87 -6.01 12.37
N ASN A 15 5.54 -5.14 13.12
CA ASN A 15 6.96 -5.25 13.44
C ASN A 15 7.26 -6.63 14.07
N GLY A 16 8.27 -7.32 13.55
CA GLY A 16 8.63 -8.71 13.91
C GLY A 16 7.72 -9.79 13.32
N GLN A 17 6.61 -9.45 12.67
CA GLN A 17 5.63 -10.40 12.12
C GLN A 17 5.58 -10.45 10.59
N TRP A 18 6.32 -9.59 9.89
CA TRP A 18 6.22 -9.43 8.43
C TRP A 18 6.42 -10.70 7.62
N GLN A 19 7.29 -11.63 8.03
CA GLN A 19 7.43 -12.92 7.32
C GLN A 19 6.13 -13.74 7.35
N ASN A 20 5.41 -13.75 8.49
CA ASN A 20 4.14 -14.46 8.62
C ASN A 20 3.03 -13.77 7.79
N ILE A 21 2.98 -12.43 7.84
CA ILE A 21 2.02 -11.62 7.07
C ILE A 21 2.22 -11.84 5.57
N LEU A 22 3.47 -11.82 5.09
CA LEU A 22 3.81 -12.08 3.68
C LEU A 22 3.54 -13.54 3.29
N SER A 23 3.81 -14.50 4.18
CA SER A 23 3.49 -15.92 3.93
C SER A 23 1.99 -16.17 3.83
N ASN A 24 1.17 -15.50 4.64
CA ASN A 24 -0.30 -15.54 4.53
C ASN A 24 -0.83 -14.96 3.20
N LEU A 25 -0.05 -14.07 2.56
CA LEU A 25 -0.31 -13.55 1.22
C LEU A 25 0.29 -14.42 0.10
N GLY A 26 0.84 -15.59 0.42
CA GLY A 26 1.50 -16.49 -0.54
C GLY A 26 2.92 -16.05 -0.97
N ALA A 27 3.51 -15.06 -0.30
CA ALA A 27 4.84 -14.55 -0.59
C ALA A 27 5.89 -15.12 0.39
N GLU A 28 6.50 -16.25 0.04
CA GLU A 28 7.61 -16.84 0.80
C GLU A 28 8.86 -15.95 0.72
N VAL A 29 9.29 -15.43 1.87
CA VAL A 29 10.40 -14.46 1.98
C VAL A 29 11.50 -14.93 2.95
N PRO A 30 12.35 -15.89 2.54
CA PRO A 30 13.45 -16.39 3.37
C PRO A 30 14.48 -15.28 3.69
N LEU A 31 14.85 -15.17 4.97
CA LEU A 31 15.67 -14.08 5.47
C LEU A 31 17.08 -14.09 4.85
N ASN A 32 17.55 -12.91 4.44
CA ASN A 32 18.84 -12.63 3.79
C ASN A 32 19.18 -13.47 2.54
N THR A 33 18.22 -14.24 2.03
CA THR A 33 18.37 -15.13 0.88
C THR A 33 17.98 -14.42 -0.41
N HIS A 34 18.63 -14.76 -1.54
CA HIS A 34 18.32 -14.21 -2.86
C HIS A 34 17.28 -15.08 -3.56
N THR A 35 16.14 -14.52 -3.93
CA THR A 35 15.00 -15.24 -4.54
C THR A 35 14.32 -14.42 -5.66
N ALA A 36 13.30 -15.00 -6.29
CA ALA A 36 12.39 -14.27 -7.17
C ALA A 36 11.62 -13.20 -6.37
N CYS A 37 11.35 -12.04 -6.96
CA CYS A 37 10.58 -11.01 -6.29
C CYS A 37 9.08 -11.39 -6.29
N PRO A 38 8.38 -11.43 -5.15
CA PRO A 38 6.95 -11.75 -5.12
C PRO A 38 6.08 -10.71 -5.84
N ALA A 39 6.59 -9.49 -6.06
CA ALA A 39 5.88 -8.41 -6.75
C ALA A 39 6.27 -8.19 -8.24
N CYS A 40 7.43 -8.69 -8.70
CA CYS A 40 7.88 -8.50 -10.10
C CYS A 40 8.63 -9.68 -10.72
N GLY A 41 8.55 -10.87 -10.09
CA GLY A 41 9.17 -12.10 -10.56
C GLY A 41 10.70 -12.04 -10.65
N GLY A 42 11.26 -12.74 -11.64
CA GLY A 42 12.69 -13.00 -11.74
C GLY A 42 13.09 -14.32 -11.09
N LYS A 43 14.35 -14.42 -10.63
CA LYS A 43 14.93 -15.66 -10.09
C LYS A 43 15.66 -15.47 -8.75
N ASP A 44 16.39 -14.37 -8.63
CA ASP A 44 17.44 -14.12 -7.63
C ASP A 44 17.56 -12.64 -7.24
N ARG A 45 16.69 -11.79 -7.80
CA ARG A 45 16.80 -10.31 -7.74
C ARG A 45 16.26 -9.67 -6.47
N PHE A 46 15.64 -10.43 -5.58
CA PHE A 46 15.00 -9.97 -4.35
C PHE A 46 15.72 -10.55 -3.13
N ARG A 47 15.88 -9.74 -2.08
CA ARG A 47 16.33 -10.18 -0.76
C ARG A 47 15.50 -9.48 0.30
N PHE A 48 14.93 -10.25 1.22
CA PHE A 48 14.30 -9.77 2.44
C PHE A 48 15.37 -9.69 3.54
N ASP A 49 15.64 -8.50 4.10
CA ASP A 49 16.70 -8.29 5.08
C ASP A 49 16.23 -7.83 6.48
N ASN A 50 14.93 -7.53 6.64
CA ASN A 50 14.21 -7.34 7.92
C ASN A 50 14.93 -6.46 8.97
N LYS A 51 15.66 -5.44 8.53
CA LYS A 51 16.36 -4.49 9.40
C LYS A 51 15.38 -3.76 10.32
N GLY A 52 15.66 -3.84 11.63
CA GLY A 52 14.80 -3.26 12.67
C GLY A 52 13.41 -3.90 12.73
N ASP A 53 13.28 -5.14 12.23
CA ASP A 53 12.04 -5.93 12.24
C ASP A 53 10.87 -5.30 11.46
N ASN A 54 11.18 -4.38 10.55
CA ASN A 54 10.20 -3.66 9.73
C ASN A 54 9.86 -4.36 8.39
N GLY A 55 10.26 -5.61 8.20
CA GLY A 55 9.97 -6.35 6.96
C GLY A 55 10.69 -5.79 5.73
N THR A 56 11.82 -5.11 5.94
CA THR A 56 12.56 -4.44 4.89
C THR A 56 13.15 -5.41 3.86
N PHE A 57 13.13 -4.96 2.61
CA PHE A 57 13.56 -5.75 1.46
C PHE A 57 14.25 -4.87 0.41
N ILE A 58 15.02 -5.51 -0.46
CA ILE A 58 15.66 -4.89 -1.62
C ILE A 58 15.35 -5.75 -2.85
N CYS A 59 14.85 -5.14 -3.93
CA CYS A 59 14.80 -5.75 -5.25
C CYS A 59 15.58 -4.92 -6.27
N ASN A 60 16.47 -5.57 -7.02
CA ASN A 60 17.33 -4.95 -8.03
C ASN A 60 16.58 -4.45 -9.29
N GLN A 61 15.24 -4.53 -9.35
CA GLN A 61 14.44 -3.97 -10.45
C GLN A 61 13.29 -3.07 -9.99
N CYS A 62 12.48 -3.47 -9.01
CA CYS A 62 11.40 -2.61 -8.50
C CYS A 62 11.82 -1.71 -7.30
N GLY A 63 13.07 -1.82 -6.84
CA GLY A 63 13.61 -1.05 -5.72
C GLY A 63 13.40 -1.72 -4.36
N SER A 64 13.63 -0.95 -3.30
CA SER A 64 13.50 -1.37 -1.89
C SER A 64 12.25 -0.78 -1.23
N GLY A 65 11.94 -1.25 -0.02
CA GLY A 65 10.87 -0.73 0.83
C GLY A 65 10.81 -1.48 2.17
N ASP A 66 9.79 -1.18 2.98
CA ASP A 66 9.44 -1.95 4.17
C ASP A 66 8.33 -2.99 3.90
N GLY A 67 7.93 -3.73 4.94
CA GLY A 67 6.97 -4.83 4.80
C GLY A 67 5.61 -4.39 4.26
N LEU A 68 5.13 -3.18 4.60
CA LEU A 68 3.86 -2.68 4.05
C LEU A 68 4.01 -2.30 2.58
N ASP A 69 5.14 -1.68 2.23
CA ASP A 69 5.43 -1.34 0.84
C ASP A 69 5.50 -2.62 -0.01
N LEU A 70 6.00 -3.73 0.54
CA LEU A 70 6.01 -5.03 -0.14
C LEU A 70 4.59 -5.60 -0.31
N VAL A 71 3.76 -5.58 0.74
CA VAL A 71 2.34 -5.99 0.64
C VAL A 71 1.61 -5.17 -0.42
N GLN A 72 1.79 -3.85 -0.44
CA GLN A 72 1.21 -2.98 -1.48
C GLN A 72 1.62 -3.43 -2.89
N ARG A 73 2.90 -3.73 -3.10
CA ARG A 73 3.42 -4.15 -4.41
C ARG A 73 2.96 -5.54 -4.83
N VAL A 74 2.71 -6.45 -3.89
CA VAL A 74 2.15 -7.79 -4.15
C VAL A 74 0.66 -7.73 -4.48
N LEU A 75 -0.10 -6.88 -3.79
CA LEU A 75 -1.54 -6.67 -4.04
C LEU A 75 -1.84 -5.75 -5.24
N GLY A 76 -0.88 -4.93 -5.66
CA GLY A 76 -1.04 -3.96 -6.76
C GLY A 76 -1.88 -2.71 -6.44
N GLY A 77 -2.26 -2.52 -5.18
CA GLY A 77 -3.15 -1.44 -4.73
C GLY A 77 -2.43 -0.21 -4.16
N SER A 78 -3.17 0.60 -3.40
CA SER A 78 -2.64 1.72 -2.61
C SER A 78 -2.09 1.26 -1.25
N VAL A 79 -1.20 2.07 -0.66
CA VAL A 79 -0.66 1.85 0.70
C VAL A 79 -1.76 1.82 1.77
N THR A 80 -2.91 2.45 1.51
CA THR A 80 -4.06 2.45 2.43
C THR A 80 -4.82 1.13 2.37
N GLU A 81 -5.08 0.58 1.18
CA GLU A 81 -5.71 -0.74 1.03
C GLU A 81 -4.80 -1.84 1.62
N ALA A 82 -3.50 -1.79 1.32
CA ALA A 82 -2.50 -2.68 1.92
C ALA A 82 -2.50 -2.60 3.45
N ALA A 83 -2.70 -1.41 4.04
CA ALA A 83 -2.78 -1.25 5.49
C ALA A 83 -4.07 -1.86 6.07
N TYR A 84 -5.22 -1.73 5.40
CA TYR A 84 -6.46 -2.37 5.85
C TYR A 84 -6.39 -3.90 5.77
N GLU A 85 -5.79 -4.48 4.72
CA GLU A 85 -5.57 -5.93 4.61
C GLU A 85 -4.68 -6.45 5.74
N VAL A 86 -3.50 -5.84 5.96
CA VAL A 86 -2.61 -6.24 7.06
C VAL A 86 -3.26 -6.03 8.43
N ALA A 87 -4.01 -4.94 8.62
CA ALA A 87 -4.75 -4.67 9.85
C ALA A 87 -5.77 -5.77 10.17
N GLY A 88 -6.48 -6.28 9.15
CA GLY A 88 -7.37 -7.44 9.27
C GLY A 88 -6.63 -8.70 9.69
N MET A 89 -5.45 -8.97 9.11
CA MET A 89 -4.63 -10.13 9.45
C MET A 89 -4.07 -10.10 10.87
N ILE A 90 -3.66 -8.94 11.38
CA ILE A 90 -3.06 -8.78 12.72
C ILE A 90 -4.07 -8.32 13.80
N GLY A 91 -5.38 -8.35 13.49
CA GLY A 91 -6.44 -8.07 14.46
C GLY A 91 -6.47 -6.63 14.99
N ILE A 92 -5.99 -5.65 14.22
CA ILE A 92 -6.24 -4.24 14.52
C ILE A 92 -7.72 -3.98 14.26
N ASP A 93 -8.45 -3.53 15.28
CA ASP A 93 -9.82 -3.09 15.08
C ASP A 93 -9.86 -1.76 14.30
N THR A 94 -10.06 -1.88 12.99
CA THR A 94 -10.17 -0.73 12.07
C THR A 94 -11.57 -0.10 12.05
N ARG A 95 -12.47 -0.44 13.00
CA ARG A 95 -13.79 0.20 13.16
C ARG A 95 -13.66 1.69 13.45
N SER A 96 -13.58 2.44 12.36
CA SER A 96 -13.97 3.84 12.24
C SER A 96 -15.28 3.89 11.47
N ASP A 97 -16.13 4.88 11.73
CA ASP A 97 -17.42 5.10 11.05
C ASP A 97 -17.28 5.58 9.59
N ASN A 98 -16.18 5.22 8.94
CA ASN A 98 -15.82 5.60 7.58
C ASN A 98 -15.19 4.38 6.87
N PRO A 99 -15.96 3.60 6.10
CA PRO A 99 -15.38 2.59 5.20
C PRO A 99 -14.46 3.25 4.16
N PRO A 100 -13.62 2.48 3.45
CA PRO A 100 -12.96 2.96 2.23
C PRO A 100 -14.01 3.17 1.13
N ALA A 101 -14.69 4.32 1.18
CA ALA A 101 -15.63 4.76 0.18
C ALA A 101 -14.91 5.14 -1.13
N TYR A 102 -15.64 5.73 -2.08
CA TYR A 102 -15.02 6.64 -3.05
C TYR A 102 -14.09 7.63 -2.26
N ARG A 103 -13.07 8.23 -2.89
CA ARG A 103 -12.81 9.64 -2.57
C ARG A 103 -13.87 10.45 -3.27
N SER A 104 -15.10 10.28 -2.70
CA SER A 104 -17.90 10.63 -3.19
C SER A 104 -18.59 11.34 -4.47
N HIS A 105 -18.80 12.66 -4.71
CA HIS A 105 -18.37 14.01 -4.22
C HIS A 105 -17.00 14.58 -4.71
N GLU A 106 -15.96 14.86 -3.90
CA GLU A 106 -14.56 15.24 -4.24
C GLU A 106 -14.16 15.18 -5.74
N VAL A 107 -13.85 14.00 -6.32
CA VAL A 107 -13.42 13.91 -7.74
C VAL A 107 -14.47 14.45 -8.71
N LYS A 108 -15.75 14.18 -8.46
CA LYS A 108 -16.88 14.67 -9.26
C LYS A 108 -17.06 16.19 -9.10
N ALA A 109 -16.94 16.71 -7.88
CA ALA A 109 -17.00 18.14 -7.60
C ALA A 109 -15.86 18.91 -8.31
N GLN A 110 -14.64 18.37 -8.30
CA GLN A 110 -13.51 18.92 -9.06
C GLN A 110 -13.78 18.88 -10.58
N GLN A 111 -14.31 17.78 -11.11
CA GLN A 111 -14.68 17.68 -12.53
C GLN A 111 -15.80 18.65 -12.94
N ASP A 112 -16.81 18.85 -12.09
CA ASP A 112 -17.94 19.72 -12.41
C ASP A 112 -17.55 21.21 -12.32
N VAL A 113 -16.64 21.59 -11.39
CA VAL A 113 -15.98 22.91 -11.37
C VAL A 113 -15.14 23.11 -12.64
N LEU A 114 -14.32 22.12 -13.05
CA LEU A 114 -13.51 22.19 -14.27
C LEU A 114 -14.37 22.33 -15.54
N LYS A 115 -15.50 21.61 -15.63
CA LYS A 115 -16.46 21.76 -16.74
C LYS A 115 -17.08 23.15 -16.78
N ALA A 116 -17.48 23.69 -15.62
CA ALA A 116 -18.07 25.04 -15.54
C ALA A 116 -17.06 26.11 -16.01
N GLN A 117 -15.80 26.01 -15.57
CA GLN A 117 -14.72 26.89 -16.02
C GLN A 117 -14.48 26.76 -17.54
N GLN A 118 -14.37 25.53 -18.06
CA GLN A 118 -14.17 25.29 -19.50
C GLN A 118 -15.34 25.79 -20.37
N ALA A 119 -16.58 25.75 -19.87
CA ALA A 119 -17.73 26.32 -20.55
C ALA A 119 -17.65 27.86 -20.61
N GLN A 120 -17.25 28.51 -19.51
CA GLN A 120 -17.07 29.96 -19.45
C GLN A 120 -15.93 30.43 -20.37
N THR A 121 -14.77 29.79 -20.33
CA THR A 121 -13.62 30.15 -21.20
C THR A 121 -13.94 30.04 -22.69
N LYS A 122 -14.84 29.13 -23.10
CA LYS A 122 -15.31 28.99 -24.49
C LYS A 122 -16.33 30.05 -24.93
N LEU A 123 -16.91 30.79 -23.99
CA LEU A 123 -17.84 31.89 -24.27
C LEU A 123 -17.13 33.26 -24.28
N THR A 124 -16.00 33.40 -23.57
CA THR A 124 -15.21 34.64 -23.46
C THR A 124 -14.02 34.73 -24.42
N SER A 125 -13.85 33.76 -25.32
CA SER A 125 -12.75 33.68 -26.31
C SER A 125 -13.23 33.90 -27.75
N ARG A 126 -14.11 34.89 -27.96
CA ARG A 126 -14.74 35.21 -29.24
C ARG A 126 -14.70 36.71 -29.54
#